data_AF-A0A349JEM5-F1
#
_entry.id   AF-A0A349JEM5-F1
#
_cell.length_a   1.000
_cell.length_b   1.000
_cell.length_c   1.000
_cell.angle_alpha   90.00
_cell.angle_beta   90.00
_cell.angle_gamma   90.00
#
_symmetry.space_group_name_H-M   'P 1'
#
loop_
_entity.id
_entity.type
_entity.pdbx_description
1 polymer ?
#
loop_
_entity_poly.entity_id
_entity_poly.type
_entity_poly.pdbx_seq_one_letter_code
_entity_poly.pdbx_strand_id
1 'polypeptide(L)' 'TCNVVGTPGSGFGAAGEGYFRISAFNSRENVEEAMRRIVEKFKV' A
#
# COMPACT_ATOMS: atom_id res chain seq x y z
N THR A 1 -11.94 -5.51 3.23
CA THR A 1 -10.47 -5.47 3.12
C THR A 1 -10.09 -5.10 1.70
N CYS A 2 -8.88 -4.59 1.43
CA CYS A 2 -8.43 -4.31 0.05
C CYS A 2 -7.63 -5.47 -0.56
N ASN A 3 -7.17 -6.43 0.27
CA ASN A 3 -6.33 -7.56 -0.14
C ASN A 3 -5.07 -7.10 -0.90
N VAL A 4 -4.42 -6.03 -0.43
CA VAL A 4 -3.13 -5.52 -0.91
C VAL A 4 -2.13 -5.62 0.23
N VAL A 5 -0.98 -6.26 -0.01
CA VAL A 5 0.10 -6.37 0.97
C VAL A 5 1.03 -5.17 0.82
N GLY A 6 1.44 -4.61 1.95
CA GLY A 6 2.49 -3.60 2.02
C GLY A 6 3.28 -3.77 3.31
N THR A 7 4.11 -2.79 3.65
CA THR A 7 4.98 -2.88 4.83
C THR A 7 4.65 -1.74 5.78
N PRO A 8 4.33 -2.01 7.06
CA PRO A 8 4.12 -0.97 8.05
C PRO A 8 5.41 -0.17 8.23
N GLY A 9 5.30 1.16 8.29
CA GLY A 9 6.44 2.07 8.36
C GLY A 9 7.26 1.92 9.65
N SER A 10 6.66 1.47 10.74
CA SER A 10 7.36 1.16 12.01
C SER A 10 8.45 0.09 11.86
N GLY A 11 8.37 -0.76 10.83
CA GLY A 11 9.43 -1.69 10.46
C GLY A 11 10.72 -1.02 9.94
N PHE A 12 10.68 0.29 9.65
CA PHE A 12 11.82 1.10 9.17
C PHE A 12 12.36 2.06 10.25
N GLY A 13 11.96 1.89 11.51
CA GLY A 13 12.37 2.72 12.65
C GLY A 13 11.28 3.65 13.15
N ALA A 14 11.52 4.32 14.29
CA ALA A 14 10.52 5.14 14.99
C ALA A 14 9.93 6.26 14.11
N ALA A 15 10.72 6.84 13.22
CA ALA A 15 10.26 7.88 12.30
C ALA A 15 9.27 7.38 11.23
N GLY A 16 9.16 6.07 11.04
CA GLY A 16 8.20 5.46 10.11
C GLY A 16 6.84 5.16 10.72
N GLU A 17 6.64 5.38 12.02
CA GLU A 17 5.33 5.18 12.67
C GLU A 17 4.26 6.07 12.02
N GLY A 18 3.06 5.53 11.82
CA GLY A 18 1.98 6.21 11.09
C GLY A 18 2.11 6.23 9.56
N TYR A 19 3.20 5.72 8.97
CA TYR A 19 3.36 5.58 7.53
C TYR A 19 3.19 4.14 7.05
N PHE A 20 2.88 3.98 5.76
CA PHE A 20 2.75 2.69 5.10
C PHE A 20 3.49 2.70 3.76
N ARG A 21 4.34 1.68 3.53
CA ARG A 21 5.12 1.56 2.30
C ARG A 21 4.46 0.57 1.34
N ILE A 22 4.26 1.02 0.10
CA ILE A 22 3.81 0.18 -1.02
C ILE A 22 4.95 0.02 -2.03
N SER A 23 5.20 -1.20 -2.49
CA SER A 23 6.17 -1.47 -3.56
C SER A 23 5.56 -1.20 -4.92
N ALA A 24 6.33 -0.58 -5.83
CA ALA A 24 5.94 -0.40 -7.23
C ALA A 24 6.37 -1.58 -8.12
N PHE A 25 7.04 -2.60 -7.57
CA PHE A 25 7.53 -3.74 -8.33
C PHE A 25 6.47 -4.84 -8.49
N ASN A 26 5.77 -4.80 -9.61
CA ASN A 26 4.89 -5.86 -10.12
C ASN A 26 4.59 -5.60 -11.61
N SER A 27 3.74 -6.41 -12.24
CA SER A 27 3.16 -6.04 -13.54
C SER A 27 2.30 -4.78 -13.41
N ARG A 28 2.19 -4.02 -14.50
CA ARG A 28 1.40 -2.78 -14.54
C ARG A 28 -0.05 -3.04 -14.13
N GLU A 29 -0.63 -4.14 -14.61
CA GLU A 29 -2.02 -4.52 -14.37
C GLU A 29 -2.27 -4.78 -12.88
N ASN A 30 -1.34 -5.46 -12.20
CA ASN A 30 -1.44 -5.73 -10.77
C ASN A 30 -1.31 -4.45 -9.93
N VAL A 31 -0.45 -3.52 -10.35
CA VAL A 31 -0.30 -2.21 -9.69
C VAL A 31 -1.59 -1.40 -9.84
N GLU A 32 -2.15 -1.33 -11.04
CA GLU A 32 -3.40 -0.60 -11.32
C GLU A 32 -4.58 -1.20 -10.52
N GLU A 33 -4.70 -2.52 -10.47
CA GLU A 33 -5.69 -3.25 -9.67
C GLU A 33 -5.55 -2.94 -8.17
N ALA A 34 -4.33 -3.00 -7.64
CA ALA A 34 -4.06 -2.71 -6.23
C ALA A 34 -4.44 -1.28 -5.86
N MET A 35 -4.07 -0.31 -6.72
CA MET A 35 -4.42 1.09 -6.51
C MET A 35 -5.93 1.33 -6.58
N ARG A 36 -6.64 0.69 -7.52
CA ARG A 36 -8.10 0.77 -7.60
C ARG A 36 -8.76 0.31 -6.29
N ARG A 37 -8.36 -0.86 -5.77
CA ARG A 37 -8.89 -1.39 -4.49
C ARG A 37 -8.63 -0.47 -3.30
N ILE A 38 -7.47 0.19 -3.27
CA ILE A 38 -7.12 1.15 -2.21
C ILE A 38 -8.06 2.36 -2.28
N VAL A 39 -8.19 3.00 -3.45
CA VAL A 39 -9.01 4.21 -3.64
C VAL A 39 -10.50 3.93 -3.40
N GLU A 40 -11.01 2.77 -3.85
CA GLU A 40 -12.42 2.40 -3.61
C GLU A 40 -12.72 2.18 -2.12
N LYS A 41 -11.77 1.61 -1.37
CA LYS A 41 -12.02 1.25 0.03
C LYS A 41 -11.73 2.38 1.01
N PHE A 42 -10.64 3.09 0.77
CA PHE A 42 -10.28 4.30 1.51
C PHE A 42 -10.73 5.45 0.63
N LYS A 43 -11.95 5.95 0.90
CA LYS A 43 -12.41 7.21 0.29
C LYS A 43 -11.42 8.30 0.71
N VAL A 44 -10.50 8.60 -0.19
CA VAL A 44 -9.60 9.76 -0.10
C VAL A 44 -10.34 10.97 -0.63
#